data_AF-A0AAE0N235-F1
#
_entry.id   AF-A0AAE0N235-F1
#
_cell.length_a   1.000
_cell.length_b   1.000
_cell.length_c   1.000
_cell.angle_alpha   90.00
_cell.angle_beta   90.00
_cell.angle_gamma   90.00
#
_symmetry.space_group_name_H-M   'P 1'
#
loop_
_entity.id
_entity.type
_entity.pdbx_description
1 polymer ?
#
loop_
_entity_poly.entity_id
_entity_poly.type
_entity_poly.pdbx_seq_one_letter_code
_entity_poly.pdbx_strand_id
1 'polypeptide(L)'
;MSLGHIKARITVTTQILRSILGSDFDSEKWNSANHNTSLDEIARLLNRQTEQAVLVIEYLLERGKNQQDVVFNLLQHELSSAGMQLAAVTRKDSLAMKTIAMTTMAFLPATFFAALFSVPTLQWSQPEVVSGRFWIYPAFALPATVAVFFVWATWSKWELRKYRLHSESVRLPSVEV
;
A
#
# COMPACT_ATOMS: atom_id res chain seq x y z
N MET A 1 -13.31 -18.16 -28.18
CA MET A 1 -14.21 -17.85 -29.32
C MET A 1 -13.79 -16.62 -30.15
N SER A 2 -12.67 -15.93 -29.88
CA SER A 2 -12.30 -14.67 -30.57
C SER A 2 -11.21 -14.81 -31.67
N LEU A 3 -10.33 -15.82 -31.57
CA LEU A 3 -9.21 -15.98 -32.51
C LEU A 3 -9.64 -16.36 -33.94
N GLY A 4 -10.71 -17.15 -34.07
CA GLY A 4 -11.18 -17.65 -35.36
C GLY A 4 -11.70 -16.55 -36.28
N HIS A 5 -12.43 -15.58 -35.71
CA HIS A 5 -13.02 -14.48 -36.48
C HIS A 5 -11.94 -13.48 -36.93
N ILE A 6 -10.93 -13.22 -36.09
CA ILE A 6 -9.81 -12.33 -36.44
C ILE A 6 -8.96 -12.95 -37.54
N LYS A 7 -8.64 -14.25 -37.43
CA LYS A 7 -7.95 -14.98 -38.50
C LYS A 7 -8.76 -14.98 -39.79
N ALA A 8 -10.07 -15.23 -39.73
CA ALA A 8 -10.93 -15.21 -40.90
C ALA A 8 -10.95 -13.83 -41.59
N ARG A 9 -11.05 -12.73 -40.83
CA ARG A 9 -11.02 -11.38 -41.40
C ARG A 9 -9.66 -11.05 -42.01
N ILE A 10 -8.55 -11.38 -41.33
CA ILE A 10 -7.21 -11.20 -41.89
C ILE A 10 -7.05 -12.02 -43.17
N THR A 11 -7.51 -13.27 -43.20
CA THR A 11 -7.46 -14.12 -44.39
C THR A 11 -8.26 -13.54 -45.55
N VAL A 12 -9.47 -13.01 -45.29
CA VAL A 12 -10.30 -12.38 -46.32
C VAL A 12 -9.64 -11.10 -46.85
N THR A 13 -9.11 -10.24 -45.98
CA THR A 13 -8.41 -9.03 -46.41
C THR A 13 -7.14 -9.38 -47.20
N THR A 14 -6.41 -10.42 -46.79
CA THR A 14 -5.22 -10.91 -47.50
C THR A 14 -5.59 -11.55 -48.85
N GLN A 15 -6.73 -12.24 -48.94
CA GLN A 15 -7.25 -12.79 -50.19
C GLN A 15 -7.66 -11.68 -51.16
N ILE A 16 -8.33 -10.64 -50.68
CA ILE A 16 -8.73 -9.49 -51.50
C ILE A 16 -7.49 -8.72 -51.98
N LEU A 17 -6.52 -8.49 -51.09
CA LEU A 17 -5.27 -7.82 -51.44
C LEU A 17 -4.48 -8.65 -52.48
N ARG A 18 -4.43 -9.98 -52.31
CA ARG A 18 -3.75 -10.90 -53.22
C ARG A 18 -4.49 -11.06 -54.55
N SER A 19 -5.82 -11.01 -54.57
CA SER A 19 -6.58 -11.01 -55.83
C SER A 19 -6.36 -9.73 -56.62
N ILE A 20 -6.14 -8.60 -55.95
CA ILE A 20 -5.82 -7.32 -56.59
C ILE A 20 -4.36 -7.29 -57.07
N LEU A 21 -3.43 -7.86 -56.30
CA LEU A 21 -2.00 -7.86 -56.64
C LEU A 21 -1.58 -8.99 -57.60
N GLY A 22 -2.40 -10.05 -57.71
CA GLY A 22 -2.11 -11.27 -58.48
C GLY A 22 -2.96 -11.45 -59.75
N SER A 23 -3.97 -10.62 -59.98
CA SER A 23 -4.56 -10.50 -61.31
C SER A 23 -3.70 -9.55 -62.12
N ASP A 24 -3.21 -10.04 -63.25
CA ASP A 24 -2.83 -9.22 -64.40
C ASP A 24 -3.74 -7.98 -64.46
N PHE A 25 -3.17 -6.79 -64.19
CA PHE A 25 -3.90 -5.54 -64.20
C PHE A 25 -4.24 -5.25 -65.66
N ASP A 26 -5.30 -5.89 -66.12
CA ASP A 26 -5.80 -5.77 -67.48
C ASP A 26 -6.41 -4.37 -67.63
N SER A 27 -5.54 -3.42 -67.99
CA SER A 27 -5.85 -1.99 -68.12
C SER A 27 -6.98 -1.72 -69.12
N GLU A 28 -7.32 -2.69 -69.96
CA GLU A 28 -8.38 -2.63 -70.97
C GLU A 28 -9.78 -2.77 -70.35
N LYS A 29 -9.95 -3.61 -69.30
CA LYS A 29 -11.23 -3.74 -68.56
C LYS A 29 -11.50 -2.59 -67.60
N TRP A 30 -10.45 -2.01 -67.04
CA TRP A 30 -10.51 -0.80 -66.20
C TRP A 30 -10.98 0.45 -66.95
N ASN A 31 -10.89 0.46 -68.29
CA ASN A 31 -11.23 1.60 -69.13
C ASN A 31 -12.70 1.57 -69.62
N SER A 32 -13.38 0.41 -69.61
CA SER A 32 -14.71 0.27 -70.23
C SER A 32 -15.92 0.45 -69.30
N ALA A 33 -15.73 0.38 -67.98
CA ALA A 33 -16.81 0.54 -67.01
C ALA A 33 -16.42 1.55 -65.93
N ASN A 34 -16.71 2.82 -66.21
CA ASN A 34 -16.79 3.92 -65.23
C ASN A 34 -15.81 3.79 -64.05
N HIS A 35 -14.53 4.09 -64.31
CA HIS A 35 -13.37 4.09 -63.38
C HIS A 35 -13.68 4.70 -61.99
N ASN A 36 -14.69 5.55 -61.92
CA ASN A 36 -15.10 6.32 -60.75
C ASN A 36 -15.92 5.49 -59.75
N THR A 37 -16.72 4.52 -60.22
CA THR A 37 -17.64 3.74 -59.36
C THR A 37 -16.97 2.58 -58.64
N SER A 38 -16.00 1.90 -59.25
CA SER A 38 -15.27 0.81 -58.61
C SER A 38 -14.30 1.33 -57.53
N LEU A 39 -13.67 2.49 -57.77
CA LEU A 39 -12.82 3.16 -56.78
C LEU A 39 -13.64 3.67 -55.58
N ASP A 40 -14.85 4.17 -55.80
CA ASP A 40 -15.77 4.59 -54.73
C ASP A 40 -16.26 3.38 -53.90
N GLU A 41 -16.55 2.24 -54.55
CA GLU A 41 -16.95 1.03 -53.83
C GLU A 41 -15.80 0.46 -52.97
N ILE A 42 -14.57 0.45 -53.49
CA ILE A 42 -13.36 0.07 -52.75
C ILE A 42 -13.10 1.05 -51.59
N ALA A 43 -13.24 2.36 -51.82
CA ALA A 43 -13.07 3.37 -50.78
C ALA A 43 -14.10 3.22 -49.66
N ARG A 44 -15.37 2.96 -50.01
CA ARG A 44 -16.44 2.68 -49.04
C ARG A 44 -16.18 1.41 -48.25
N LEU A 45 -15.68 0.35 -48.89
CA LEU A 45 -15.33 -0.90 -48.21
C LEU A 45 -14.14 -0.73 -47.27
N LEU A 46 -13.10 0.01 -47.67
CA LEU A 46 -12.00 0.38 -46.78
C LEU A 46 -12.49 1.20 -45.59
N ASN A 47 -13.33 2.21 -45.84
CA ASN A 47 -13.87 3.07 -44.79
C ASN A 47 -14.70 2.27 -43.76
N ARG A 48 -15.52 1.32 -44.23
CA ARG A 48 -16.24 0.42 -43.32
C ARG A 48 -15.30 -0.51 -42.56
N GLN A 49 -14.22 -0.99 -43.18
CA GLN A 49 -13.22 -1.81 -42.48
C GLN A 49 -12.49 -1.00 -41.42
N THR A 50 -12.16 0.27 -41.67
CA THR A 50 -11.53 1.15 -40.68
C THR A 50 -12.49 1.44 -39.54
N GLU A 51 -13.76 1.75 -39.80
CA GLU A 51 -14.78 1.95 -38.76
C GLU A 51 -14.94 0.70 -37.89
N GLN A 52 -15.01 -0.47 -38.50
CA GLN A 52 -15.10 -1.73 -37.75
C GLN A 52 -13.82 -2.05 -36.97
N ALA A 53 -12.65 -1.71 -37.49
CA ALA A 53 -11.38 -1.92 -36.78
C ALA A 53 -11.30 -1.05 -35.52
N VAL A 54 -11.75 0.20 -35.57
CA VAL A 54 -11.80 1.10 -34.42
C VAL A 54 -12.67 0.52 -33.30
N LEU A 55 -13.88 0.05 -33.63
CA LEU A 55 -14.79 -0.57 -32.66
C LEU A 55 -14.19 -1.81 -31.99
N VAL A 56 -13.45 -2.62 -32.74
CA VAL A 56 -12.77 -3.81 -32.19
C VAL A 56 -11.64 -3.40 -31.24
N ILE A 57 -10.88 -2.36 -31.56
CA ILE A 57 -9.80 -1.86 -30.70
C ILE A 57 -10.38 -1.32 -29.38
N GLU A 58 -11.43 -0.51 -29.45
CA GLU A 58 -12.09 0.02 -28.25
C GLU A 58 -12.61 -1.11 -27.35
N TYR A 59 -13.30 -2.09 -27.95
CA TYR A 59 -13.79 -3.26 -27.20
C TYR A 59 -12.66 -4.06 -26.52
N LEU A 60 -11.53 -4.27 -27.20
CA LEU A 60 -10.39 -4.99 -26.64
C LEU A 60 -9.72 -4.21 -25.50
N LEU A 61 -9.61 -2.88 -25.63
CA LEU A 61 -9.10 -2.02 -24.58
C LEU A 61 -10.03 -2.02 -23.36
N GLU A 62 -11.33 -1.93 -23.58
CA GLU A 62 -12.34 -1.98 -22.53
C GLU A 62 -12.32 -3.31 -21.78
N ARG A 63 -12.23 -4.42 -22.52
CA ARG A 63 -12.08 -5.74 -21.91
C ARG A 63 -10.77 -5.86 -21.12
N GLY A 64 -9.68 -5.28 -21.61
CA GLY A 64 -8.41 -5.21 -20.90
C GLY A 64 -8.51 -4.47 -19.56
N LYS A 65 -9.16 -3.29 -19.57
CA LYS A 65 -9.44 -2.51 -18.36
C LYS A 65 -10.31 -3.28 -17.36
N ASN A 66 -11.43 -3.83 -17.82
CA ASN A 66 -12.34 -4.59 -16.97
C ASN A 66 -11.65 -5.80 -16.34
N GLN A 67 -10.74 -6.46 -17.07
CA GLN A 67 -9.92 -7.54 -16.51
C GLN A 67 -8.90 -7.05 -15.48
N GLN A 68 -8.26 -5.92 -15.74
CA GLN A 68 -7.32 -5.29 -14.81
C GLN A 68 -8.00 -4.92 -13.49
N ASP A 69 -9.21 -4.35 -13.54
CA ASP A 69 -9.94 -3.93 -12.35
C ASP A 69 -10.31 -5.12 -11.45
N VAL A 70 -10.73 -6.24 -12.04
CA VAL A 70 -11.02 -7.47 -11.27
C VAL A 70 -9.76 -7.99 -10.59
N VAL A 71 -8.64 -8.07 -11.31
CA VAL A 71 -7.36 -8.53 -10.75
C VAL A 71 -6.90 -7.60 -9.63
N PHE A 72 -7.00 -6.28 -9.84
CA PHE A 72 -6.65 -5.29 -8.83
C PHE A 72 -7.52 -5.43 -7.58
N ASN A 73 -8.84 -5.59 -7.72
CA ASN A 73 -9.72 -5.79 -6.57
C ASN A 73 -9.39 -7.07 -5.78
N LEU A 74 -9.05 -8.16 -6.47
CA LEU A 74 -8.64 -9.41 -5.83
C LEU A 74 -7.29 -9.27 -5.12
N LEU A 75 -6.31 -8.63 -5.76
CA LEU A 75 -5.01 -8.34 -5.14
C LEU A 75 -5.16 -7.46 -3.91
N GLN A 76 -6.02 -6.45 -3.97
CA GLN A 76 -6.25 -5.51 -2.87
C GLN A 76 -6.94 -6.22 -1.70
N HIS A 77 -7.85 -7.15 -2.00
CA HIS A 77 -8.45 -8.01 -0.99
C HIS A 77 -7.38 -8.89 -0.30
N GLU A 78 -6.50 -9.54 -1.07
CA GLU A 78 -5.41 -10.35 -0.53
C GLU A 78 -4.41 -9.51 0.29
N LEU A 79 -3.96 -8.37 -0.25
CA LEU A 79 -3.07 -7.41 0.41
C LEU A 79 -3.69 -6.84 1.68
N SER A 80 -5.01 -6.63 1.72
CA SER A 80 -5.68 -6.17 2.95
C SER A 80 -5.59 -7.23 4.06
N SER A 81 -5.76 -8.51 3.70
CA SER A 81 -5.66 -9.63 4.65
C SER A 81 -4.22 -9.78 5.17
N ALA A 82 -3.23 -9.71 4.27
CA ALA A 82 -1.82 -9.74 4.62
C ALA A 82 -1.42 -8.50 5.43
N GLY A 83 -1.94 -7.33 5.07
CA GLY A 83 -1.76 -6.06 5.77
C GLY A 83 -2.33 -6.09 7.18
N MET A 84 -3.48 -6.73 7.40
CA MET A 84 -4.03 -6.95 8.76
C MET A 84 -3.13 -7.85 9.61
N GLN A 85 -2.63 -8.95 9.04
CA GLN A 85 -1.70 -9.83 9.74
C GLN A 85 -0.39 -9.12 10.07
N LEU A 86 0.16 -8.38 9.11
CA LEU A 86 1.36 -7.56 9.30
C LEU A 86 1.13 -6.52 10.39
N ALA A 87 0.02 -5.77 10.34
CA ALA A 87 -0.33 -4.80 11.38
C ALA A 87 -0.47 -5.45 12.76
N ALA A 88 -1.02 -6.67 12.86
CA ALA A 88 -1.10 -7.40 14.12
C ALA A 88 0.28 -7.81 14.65
N VAL A 89 1.18 -8.28 13.78
CA VAL A 89 2.56 -8.61 14.14
C VAL A 89 3.35 -7.36 14.53
N THR A 90 3.29 -6.29 13.73
CA THR A 90 3.92 -4.99 14.03
C THR A 90 3.41 -4.39 15.33
N ARG A 91 2.11 -4.54 15.64
CA ARG A 91 1.56 -4.10 16.93
C ARG A 91 2.18 -4.86 18.10
N LYS A 92 2.34 -6.18 17.98
CA LYS A 92 3.01 -7.00 19.01
C LYS A 92 4.47 -6.59 19.17
N ASP A 93 5.19 -6.37 18.08
CA ASP A 93 6.58 -5.91 18.10
C ASP A 93 6.71 -4.52 18.76
N SER A 94 5.80 -3.59 18.44
CA SER A 94 5.73 -2.27 19.07
C SER A 94 5.49 -2.35 20.58
N LEU A 95 4.66 -3.30 21.04
CA LEU A 95 4.44 -3.54 22.47
C LEU A 95 5.69 -4.10 23.15
N ALA A 96 6.42 -5.00 22.49
CA ALA A 96 7.71 -5.50 23.00
C ALA A 96 8.75 -4.38 23.11
N MET A 97 8.87 -3.54 22.07
CA MET A 97 9.77 -2.37 22.07
C MET A 97 9.43 -1.40 23.21
N LYS A 98 8.15 -1.12 23.41
CA LYS A 98 7.67 -0.28 24.51
C LYS A 98 8.01 -0.89 25.87
N THR A 99 7.91 -2.20 26.01
CA THR A 99 8.25 -2.91 27.25
C THR A 99 9.75 -2.78 27.56
N ILE A 100 10.63 -2.99 26.58
CA ILE A 100 12.09 -2.82 26.75
C ILE A 100 12.42 -1.40 27.19
N ALA A 101 11.83 -0.39 26.54
CA ALA A 101 12.03 1.01 26.91
C ALA A 101 11.54 1.33 28.33
N MET A 102 10.43 0.74 28.77
CA MET A 102 9.97 0.87 30.15
C MET A 102 10.94 0.21 31.13
N THR A 103 11.47 -0.96 30.81
CA THR A 103 12.45 -1.66 31.65
C THR A 103 13.73 -0.84 31.82
N THR A 104 14.24 -0.22 30.75
CA THR A 104 15.44 0.64 30.86
C THR A 104 15.17 1.91 31.66
N MET A 105 14.02 2.55 31.46
CA MET A 105 13.61 3.72 32.24
C MET A 105 13.45 3.40 33.73
N ALA A 106 13.04 2.18 34.08
CA ALA A 106 12.96 1.73 35.47
C ALA A 106 14.34 1.40 36.07
N PHE A 107 15.25 0.82 35.29
CA PHE A 107 16.59 0.47 35.78
C PHE A 107 17.53 1.66 35.89
N LEU A 108 17.38 2.69 35.06
CA LEU A 108 18.26 3.86 35.07
C LEU A 108 18.34 4.60 36.42
N PRO A 109 17.24 4.84 37.16
CA PRO A 109 17.33 5.39 38.52
C PRO A 109 17.91 4.38 39.52
N ALA A 110 17.59 3.09 39.39
CA ALA A 110 18.14 2.07 40.28
C ALA A 110 19.67 1.93 40.13
N THR A 111 20.19 1.96 38.91
CA THR A 111 21.63 1.93 38.64
C THR A 111 22.32 3.22 39.09
N PHE A 112 21.66 4.38 38.98
CA PHE A 112 22.16 5.62 39.55
C PHE A 112 22.31 5.54 41.07
N PHE A 113 21.31 5.04 41.80
CA PHE A 113 21.41 4.85 43.25
C PHE A 113 22.48 3.82 43.62
N ALA A 114 22.59 2.71 42.89
CA ALA A 114 23.63 1.71 43.12
C ALA A 114 25.04 2.29 42.95
N ALA A 115 25.26 3.09 41.90
CA ALA A 115 26.52 3.79 41.67
C ALA A 115 26.79 4.83 42.76
N LEU A 116 25.77 5.58 43.19
CA LEU A 116 25.87 6.59 44.25
C LEU A 116 26.30 5.98 45.59
N PHE A 117 25.73 4.84 45.97
CA PHE A 117 26.11 4.13 47.20
C PHE A 117 27.47 3.42 47.08
N SER A 118 27.96 3.17 45.87
CA SER A 118 29.27 2.57 45.61
C SER A 118 30.43 3.56 45.71
N VAL A 119 30.18 4.87 45.74
CA VAL A 119 31.26 5.86 45.81
C VAL A 119 31.82 5.88 47.26
N PRO A 120 33.16 5.76 47.46
CA PRO A 120 33.78 5.67 48.79
C PRO A 120 33.58 6.89 49.71
N THR A 121 33.01 7.99 49.19
CA THR A 121 32.73 9.22 49.92
C THR A 121 31.63 9.06 50.98
N LEU A 122 30.82 8.00 50.88
CA LEU A 122 29.94 7.52 51.95
C LEU A 122 30.77 6.72 52.95
N GLN A 123 31.35 7.39 53.93
CA GLN A 123 32.15 6.74 54.98
C GLN A 123 31.25 6.02 55.99
N TRP A 124 30.73 4.84 55.62
CA TRP A 124 29.89 3.97 56.45
C TRP A 124 30.52 3.52 57.79
N SER A 125 31.81 3.80 57.99
CA SER A 125 32.63 3.33 59.12
C SER A 125 33.00 4.42 60.15
N GLN A 126 32.61 5.68 59.94
CA GLN A 126 32.87 6.79 60.90
C GLN A 126 31.56 7.26 61.54
N PRO A 127 31.55 7.70 62.82
CA PRO A 127 30.32 8.16 63.49
C PRO A 127 29.66 9.37 62.79
N GLU A 128 30.44 10.16 62.05
CA GLU A 128 29.93 11.17 61.11
C GLU A 128 29.81 10.55 59.70
N VAL A 129 28.88 9.60 59.57
CA VAL A 129 28.61 8.85 58.33
C VAL A 129 28.14 9.76 57.17
N VAL A 130 27.82 11.01 57.48
CA VAL A 130 27.10 11.95 56.63
C VAL A 130 27.76 13.32 56.72
N SER A 131 28.62 13.70 55.76
CA SER A 131 29.00 15.12 55.65
C SER A 131 27.71 15.94 55.53
N GLY A 132 27.58 17.07 56.24
CA GLY A 132 26.33 17.85 56.34
C GLY A 132 25.69 18.31 55.01
N ARG A 133 26.33 18.06 53.86
CA ARG A 133 25.81 18.29 52.49
C ARG A 133 25.29 17.04 51.78
N PHE A 134 25.29 15.86 52.42
CA PHE A 134 24.71 14.63 51.86
C PHE A 134 23.24 14.78 51.51
N TRP A 135 22.48 15.61 52.26
CA TRP A 135 21.05 15.88 51.99
C TRP A 135 20.77 16.49 50.62
N ILE A 136 21.75 17.15 49.98
CA ILE A 136 21.56 17.78 48.66
C ILE A 136 21.37 16.73 47.55
N TYR A 137 21.95 15.54 47.70
CA TYR A 137 21.93 14.47 46.70
C TYR A 137 20.57 13.75 46.61
N PRO A 138 19.98 13.23 47.69
CA PRO A 138 18.63 12.68 47.64
C PRO A 138 17.60 13.78 47.37
N ALA A 139 17.83 15.03 47.79
CA ALA A 139 16.93 16.14 47.48
C ALA A 139 16.81 16.42 45.97
N PHE A 140 17.81 16.07 45.15
CA PHE A 140 17.75 16.24 43.69
C PHE A 140 17.41 14.92 42.96
N ALA A 141 17.90 13.78 43.47
CA ALA A 141 17.64 12.47 42.89
C ALA A 141 16.18 12.02 43.08
N LEU A 142 15.57 12.31 44.22
CA LEU A 142 14.17 11.95 44.51
C LEU A 142 13.19 12.66 43.56
N PRO A 143 13.24 14.00 43.37
CA PRO A 143 12.37 14.66 42.40
C PRO A 143 12.66 14.27 40.95
N ALA A 144 13.92 13.99 40.58
CA ALA A 144 14.21 13.46 39.25
C ALA A 144 13.54 12.10 39.02
N THR A 145 13.56 11.22 40.03
CA THR A 145 12.88 9.91 39.99
C THR A 145 11.37 10.07 39.91
N VAL A 146 10.80 10.96 40.73
CA VAL A 146 9.37 11.28 40.72
C VAL A 146 8.97 11.87 39.37
N ALA A 147 9.79 12.74 38.75
CA ALA A 147 9.52 13.30 37.44
C ALA A 147 9.46 12.23 36.34
N VAL A 148 10.41 11.28 36.33
CA VAL A 148 10.38 10.13 35.39
C VAL A 148 9.10 9.30 35.59
N PHE A 149 8.73 9.01 36.85
CA PHE A 149 7.52 8.27 37.18
C PHE A 149 6.25 9.03 36.79
N PHE A 150 6.20 10.35 36.99
CA PHE A 150 5.08 11.21 36.62
C PHE A 150 4.91 11.28 35.10
N VAL A 151 6.00 11.47 34.35
CA VAL A 151 5.99 11.47 32.88
C VAL A 151 5.50 10.12 32.35
N TRP A 152 5.98 9.01 32.92
CA TRP A 152 5.51 7.68 32.55
C TRP A 152 4.03 7.46 32.89
N ALA A 153 3.58 7.82 34.09
CA ALA A 153 2.21 7.64 34.52
C ALA A 153 1.22 8.51 33.74
N THR A 154 1.61 9.75 33.41
CA THR A 154 0.80 10.64 32.56
C THR A 154 0.75 10.14 31.12
N TRP A 155 1.88 9.74 30.54
CA TRP A 155 1.92 9.16 29.19
C TRP A 155 1.06 7.90 29.09
N SER A 156 1.22 6.97 30.03
CA SER A 156 0.45 5.72 30.06
C SER A 156 -1.06 5.98 30.19
N LYS A 157 -1.49 6.89 31.08
CA LYS A 157 -2.90 7.28 31.22
C LYS A 157 -3.46 7.98 29.98
N TRP A 158 -2.66 8.81 29.30
CA TRP A 158 -3.06 9.51 28.08
C TRP A 158 -3.23 8.56 26.90
N GLU A 159 -2.34 7.58 26.77
CA GLU A 159 -2.43 6.58 25.70
C GLU A 159 -3.68 5.70 25.87
N LEU A 160 -3.99 5.29 27.10
CA LEU A 160 -5.20 4.53 27.42
C LEU A 160 -6.50 5.31 27.12
N ARG A 161 -6.49 6.64 27.29
CA ARG A 161 -7.62 7.51 26.91
C ARG A 161 -7.78 7.62 25.40
N LYS A 162 -6.68 7.70 24.64
CA LYS A 162 -6.70 7.71 23.16
C LYS A 162 -7.25 6.41 22.55
N TYR A 163 -6.95 5.25 23.15
CA TYR A 163 -7.48 3.97 22.64
C TYR A 163 -8.98 3.78 22.87
N ARG A 164 -9.52 4.29 24.00
CA ARG A 164 -10.94 4.11 24.35
C ARG A 164 -11.88 4.93 23.46
N LEU A 165 -11.43 6.09 22.97
CA LEU A 165 -12.19 6.91 22.04
C LEU A 165 -12.19 6.34 20.60
N HIS A 166 -11.12 5.66 20.18
CA HIS A 166 -11.06 5.00 18.86
C HIS A 166 -11.80 3.66 18.80
N SER A 167 -11.99 2.96 19.93
CA SER A 167 -12.85 1.77 19.96
C SER A 167 -14.36 2.10 19.99
N GLU A 168 -14.74 3.33 20.30
CA GLU A 168 -16.15 3.74 20.31
C GLU A 168 -16.65 4.16 18.92
N SER A 169 -15.76 4.69 18.06
CA SER A 169 -16.08 5.02 16.66
C SER A 169 -16.01 3.84 15.69
N VAL A 170 -15.58 2.66 16.15
CA VAL A 170 -15.55 1.39 15.37
C VAL A 170 -16.62 0.42 15.89
N ARG A 171 -17.80 0.92 16.27
CA ARG A 171 -19.03 0.13 16.27
C ARG A 171 -19.69 0.30 14.90
N LEU A 172 -19.71 -0.79 14.15
CA LEU A 172 -20.22 -0.89 12.79
C LEU A 172 -21.70 -0.44 12.71
N PRO A 173 -22.15 0.12 11.56
CA PRO A 173 -23.57 0.17 11.26
C PRO A 173 -24.11 -1.26 11.27
N SER A 174 -25.16 -1.45 12.07
CA SER A 174 -25.96 -2.66 12.10
C SER A 174 -26.35 -3.06 10.68
N VAL A 175 -25.95 -4.27 10.30
CA VAL A 175 -26.54 -4.99 9.18
C VAL A 175 -28.02 -5.16 9.51
N GLU A 176 -28.87 -4.32 8.91
CA GLU A 176 -30.30 -4.59 8.80
C GLU A 176 -30.46 -5.74 7.80
N VAL A 177 -31.06 -6.82 8.29
CA VAL A 177 -31.49 -8.01 7.53
C VAL A 177 -32.84 -7.73 6.91
#